data_AF-D2W2E2-F1
#
_entry.id   AF-D2W2E2-F1
#
_cell.length_a   1.000
_cell.length_b   1.000
_cell.length_c   1.000
_cell.angle_alpha   90.00
_cell.angle_beta   90.00
_cell.angle_gamma   90.00
#
_symmetry.space_group_name_H-M   'P 1'
#
loop_
_entity.id
_entity.type
_entity.pdbx_description
1 polymer ?
#
loop_
_entity_poly.entity_id
_entity_poly.type
_entity_poly.pdbx_seq_one_letter_code
_entity_poly.pdbx_strand_id
1 'polypeptide(L)'
;MIKATTIIASLLIIVLCTQYTMAQTCKIGTLFNQSPKQCTDCTTCTGANPTCATRSDDLEVSSNLILLTGDCRVVGIEQACSRYDPKNQKYVNNDGSYRICKAWCEKRKSTCNDPTDCSNYPTTDCWNNSNTMVLSMGTFILILISILLF
;
A
#
# COMPACT_ATOMS: atom_id res chain seq x y z
N MET A 1 -44.50 3.23 -14.33
CA MET A 1 -44.27 3.56 -12.90
C MET A 1 -42.87 3.11 -12.54
N ILE A 2 -41.93 4.04 -12.34
CA ILE A 2 -40.60 3.75 -11.81
C ILE A 2 -40.78 3.51 -10.31
N LYS A 3 -40.40 2.33 -9.79
CA LYS A 3 -40.50 2.03 -8.37
C LYS A 3 -39.38 2.78 -7.64
N ALA A 4 -39.66 3.33 -6.45
CA ALA A 4 -38.69 4.07 -5.65
C ALA A 4 -37.39 3.26 -5.39
N THR A 5 -37.49 1.94 -5.29
CA THR A 5 -36.36 1.01 -5.17
C THR A 5 -35.39 1.06 -6.34
N THR A 6 -35.86 1.32 -7.57
CA THR A 6 -34.99 1.42 -8.75
C THR A 6 -34.15 2.69 -8.73
N ILE A 7 -34.69 3.79 -8.20
CA ILE A 7 -34.00 5.08 -8.07
C ILE A 7 -32.92 5.00 -6.99
N ILE A 8 -33.24 4.37 -5.83
CA ILE A 8 -32.29 4.20 -4.72
C ILE A 8 -31.10 3.31 -5.13
N ALA A 9 -31.37 2.19 -5.82
CA ALA A 9 -30.32 1.32 -6.33
C ALA A 9 -29.40 2.04 -7.34
N SER A 10 -29.97 2.86 -8.22
CA SER A 10 -29.22 3.65 -9.20
C SER A 10 -28.31 4.70 -8.53
N LEU A 11 -28.80 5.38 -7.50
CA LEU A 11 -28.03 6.37 -6.74
C LEU A 11 -26.88 5.73 -5.95
N LEU A 12 -27.09 4.55 -5.37
CA LEU A 12 -26.05 3.78 -4.68
C LEU A 12 -24.93 3.37 -5.64
N ILE A 13 -25.25 2.92 -6.86
CA ILE A 13 -24.24 2.58 -7.87
C ILE A 13 -23.41 3.81 -8.28
N ILE A 14 -24.05 4.97 -8.46
CA ILE A 14 -23.34 6.22 -8.83
C ILE A 14 -22.42 6.69 -7.68
N VAL A 15 -22.87 6.64 -6.42
CA VAL A 15 -22.05 6.98 -5.25
C VAL A 15 -20.89 6.00 -5.04
N LEU A 16 -21.08 4.72 -5.41
CA LEU A 16 -20.00 3.73 -5.40
C LEU A 16 -18.99 3.97 -6.53
N CYS A 17 -19.43 4.41 -7.72
CA CYS A 17 -18.53 4.70 -8.85
C CYS A 17 -17.66 5.95 -8.63
N THR A 18 -18.15 6.98 -7.94
CA THR A 18 -17.38 8.23 -7.73
C THR A 18 -16.22 8.11 -6.74
N GLN A 19 -16.14 7.01 -5.97
CA GLN A 19 -15.06 6.83 -4.99
C GLN A 19 -13.77 6.24 -5.60
N TYR A 20 -13.82 5.80 -6.87
CA TYR A 20 -12.71 5.07 -7.50
C TYR A 20 -11.73 5.94 -8.30
N THR A 21 -11.92 7.26 -8.40
CA THR A 21 -11.06 8.14 -9.22
C THR A 21 -10.14 9.05 -8.42
N MET A 22 -9.83 8.72 -7.16
CA MET A 22 -8.63 9.27 -6.53
C MET A 22 -7.42 8.59 -7.18
N ALA A 23 -6.94 9.14 -8.30
CA ALA A 23 -5.64 8.76 -8.85
C ALA A 23 -4.61 8.95 -7.73
N GLN A 24 -4.14 7.85 -7.14
CA GLN A 24 -3.18 7.91 -6.03
C GLN A 24 -1.91 8.56 -6.56
N THR A 25 -1.61 9.77 -6.11
CA THR A 25 -0.34 10.44 -6.42
C THR A 25 0.78 9.81 -5.62
N CYS A 26 1.93 9.65 -6.27
CA CYS A 26 3.13 9.15 -5.61
C CYS A 26 3.66 10.20 -4.64
N LYS A 27 3.95 9.79 -3.41
CA LYS A 27 4.46 10.65 -2.33
C LYS A 27 5.95 10.48 -2.05
N ILE A 28 6.63 9.66 -2.85
CA ILE A 28 8.06 9.40 -2.70
C ILE A 28 8.71 9.08 -4.06
N GLY A 29 10.03 9.22 -4.10
CA GLY A 29 10.85 8.85 -5.25
C GLY A 29 10.76 9.85 -6.40
N THR A 30 11.29 9.42 -7.54
CA THR A 30 11.38 10.27 -8.74
C THR A 30 10.01 10.68 -9.29
N LEU A 31 8.95 9.92 -8.97
CA LEU A 31 7.57 10.21 -9.39
C LEU A 31 6.79 11.05 -8.37
N PHE A 32 7.42 11.73 -7.41
CA PHE A 32 6.72 12.59 -6.44
C PHE A 32 5.71 13.54 -7.11
N ASN A 33 4.48 13.59 -6.57
CA ASN A 33 3.32 14.32 -7.09
C ASN A 33 2.87 13.93 -8.52
N GLN A 34 3.37 12.83 -9.06
CA GLN A 34 2.92 12.28 -10.34
C GLN A 34 2.05 11.04 -10.14
N SER A 35 1.32 10.67 -11.19
CA SER A 35 0.62 9.39 -11.23
C SER A 35 1.62 8.23 -11.35
N PRO A 36 1.30 7.05 -10.77
CA PRO A 36 2.07 5.83 -10.96
C PRO A 36 2.26 5.52 -12.45
N LYS A 37 3.44 5.04 -12.81
CA LYS A 37 3.81 4.69 -14.18
C LYS A 37 4.26 3.25 -14.25
N GLN A 38 4.20 2.67 -15.44
CA GLN A 38 4.83 1.39 -15.68
C GLN A 38 6.36 1.57 -15.60
N CYS A 39 7.03 0.65 -14.92
CA CYS A 39 8.49 0.56 -14.94
C CYS A 39 8.90 -0.76 -15.60
N THR A 40 9.11 -0.72 -16.92
CA THR A 40 9.48 -1.91 -17.71
C THR A 40 10.90 -2.41 -17.43
N ASP A 41 11.76 -1.51 -16.94
CA ASP A 41 13.17 -1.78 -16.72
C ASP A 41 13.51 -2.04 -15.24
N CYS A 42 12.51 -2.01 -14.35
CA CYS A 42 12.69 -2.34 -12.95
C CYS A 42 12.89 -3.85 -12.79
N THR A 43 13.92 -4.26 -12.06
CA THR A 43 14.29 -5.67 -11.87
C THR A 43 14.22 -6.10 -10.41
N THR A 44 14.24 -5.17 -9.47
CA THR A 44 14.20 -5.45 -8.03
C THR A 44 12.80 -5.26 -7.46
N CYS A 45 12.15 -4.14 -7.75
CA CYS A 45 10.81 -3.77 -7.32
C CYS A 45 9.76 -4.11 -8.38
N THR A 46 9.56 -5.40 -8.63
CA THR A 46 8.64 -5.91 -9.68
C THR A 46 7.21 -6.16 -9.19
N GLY A 47 6.94 -6.03 -7.90
CA GLY A 47 5.67 -6.43 -7.28
C GLY A 47 4.46 -5.53 -7.59
N ALA A 48 4.67 -4.27 -7.95
CA ALA A 48 3.60 -3.32 -8.28
C ALA A 48 3.76 -2.82 -9.72
N ASN A 49 2.68 -2.86 -10.51
CA ASN A 49 2.62 -2.27 -11.84
C ASN A 49 1.17 -1.83 -12.15
N PRO A 50 0.88 -0.52 -12.28
CA PRO A 50 1.81 0.61 -12.25
C PRO A 50 2.45 0.84 -10.86
N THR A 51 3.60 1.50 -10.84
CA THR A 51 4.43 1.74 -9.64
C THR A 51 4.79 3.22 -9.49
N CYS A 52 5.13 3.64 -8.27
CA CYS A 52 5.74 4.93 -7.98
C CYS A 52 7.27 4.94 -8.09
N ALA A 53 7.88 3.80 -8.44
CA ALA A 53 9.32 3.71 -8.70
C ALA A 53 9.63 3.96 -10.18
N THR A 54 10.76 4.62 -10.43
CA THR A 54 11.44 4.57 -11.73
C THR A 54 12.58 3.56 -11.70
N ARG A 55 13.22 3.33 -12.84
CA ARG A 55 14.46 2.54 -12.92
C ARG A 55 15.56 3.08 -11.99
N SER A 56 15.64 4.40 -11.79
CA SER A 56 16.63 4.99 -10.88
C SER A 56 16.35 4.59 -9.43
N ASP A 57 15.09 4.64 -9.01
CA ASP A 57 14.65 4.23 -7.67
C ASP A 57 14.91 2.72 -7.45
N ASP A 58 14.65 1.89 -8.47
CA ASP A 58 14.91 0.44 -8.45
C ASP A 58 16.40 0.11 -8.27
N LEU A 59 17.26 0.82 -9.00
CA LEU A 59 18.71 0.67 -8.88
C LEU A 59 19.20 1.09 -7.50
N GLU A 60 18.67 2.17 -6.94
CA GLU A 60 18.99 2.61 -5.58
C GLU A 60 18.61 1.55 -4.53
N VAL A 61 17.42 0.97 -4.65
CA VAL A 61 17.00 -0.15 -3.78
C VAL A 61 17.94 -1.33 -3.94
N SER A 62 18.26 -1.72 -5.17
CA SER A 62 19.19 -2.82 -5.45
C SER A 62 20.57 -2.57 -4.85
N SER A 63 21.11 -1.36 -4.98
CA SER A 63 22.44 -1.01 -4.46
C SER A 63 22.48 -0.98 -2.94
N ASN A 64 21.44 -0.44 -2.29
CA ASN A 64 21.37 -0.34 -0.83
C ASN A 64 21.26 -1.71 -0.14
N LEU A 65 20.76 -2.72 -0.86
CA LEU A 65 20.54 -4.07 -0.34
C LEU A 65 21.55 -5.08 -0.87
N ILE A 66 22.61 -4.64 -1.55
CA ILE A 66 23.59 -5.53 -2.20
C ILE A 66 24.36 -6.41 -1.21
N LEU A 67 24.56 -5.94 0.03
CA LEU A 67 25.26 -6.66 1.08
C LEU A 67 24.36 -7.65 1.84
N LEU A 68 23.03 -7.57 1.66
CA LEU A 68 22.12 -8.54 2.24
C LEU A 68 22.07 -9.77 1.35
N THR A 69 21.95 -10.95 1.96
CA THR A 69 21.84 -12.23 1.25
C THR A 69 20.65 -13.04 1.77
N GLY A 70 20.25 -14.07 1.01
CA GLY A 70 19.17 -14.98 1.38
C GLY A 70 17.86 -14.28 1.73
N ASP A 71 17.17 -14.79 2.75
CA ASP A 71 15.85 -14.31 3.19
C ASP A 71 15.89 -12.86 3.69
N CYS A 72 17.02 -12.42 4.28
CA CYS A 72 17.17 -11.05 4.71
C CYS A 72 17.16 -10.08 3.51
N ARG A 73 17.77 -10.46 2.39
CA ARG A 73 17.69 -9.67 1.15
C ARG A 73 16.25 -9.59 0.64
N VAL A 74 15.51 -10.70 0.67
CA VAL A 74 14.11 -10.75 0.23
C VAL A 74 13.25 -9.81 1.08
N VAL A 75 13.33 -9.89 2.41
CA VAL A 75 12.59 -9.03 3.32
C VAL A 75 12.99 -7.56 3.17
N GLY A 76 14.28 -7.28 2.95
CA GLY A 76 14.80 -5.94 2.68
C GLY A 76 14.22 -5.35 1.40
N ILE A 77 14.20 -6.13 0.30
CA ILE A 77 13.62 -5.72 -0.98
C ILE A 77 12.14 -5.47 -0.82
N GLU A 78 11.42 -6.37 -0.17
CA GLU A 78 9.99 -6.25 0.05
C GLU A 78 9.63 -4.97 0.82
N GLN A 79 10.36 -4.65 1.89
CA GLN A 79 10.20 -3.41 2.63
C GLN A 79 10.55 -2.17 1.80
N ALA A 80 11.68 -2.20 1.07
CA ALA A 80 12.14 -1.04 0.30
C ALA A 80 11.24 -0.75 -0.89
N CYS A 81 10.72 -1.79 -1.54
CA CYS A 81 9.83 -1.68 -2.69
C CYS A 81 8.38 -1.36 -2.30
N SER A 82 7.92 -1.74 -1.11
CA SER A 82 6.53 -1.53 -0.70
C SER A 82 6.12 -0.06 -0.62
N ARG A 83 7.06 0.86 -0.35
CA ARG A 83 6.83 2.31 -0.36
C ARG A 83 6.54 2.88 -1.75
N TYR A 84 6.85 2.13 -2.81
CA TYR A 84 6.57 2.52 -4.20
C TYR A 84 5.28 1.89 -4.76
N ASP A 85 4.62 1.00 -4.01
CA ASP A 85 3.28 0.53 -4.40
C ASP A 85 2.28 1.69 -4.26
N PRO A 86 1.48 2.01 -5.30
CA PRO A 86 0.43 3.01 -5.22
C PRO A 86 -0.51 2.82 -4.02
N LYS A 87 -0.86 1.56 -3.71
CA LYS A 87 -1.77 1.20 -2.61
C LYS A 87 -1.22 1.58 -1.24
N ASN A 88 0.10 1.71 -1.13
CA ASN A 88 0.81 2.01 0.11
C ASN A 88 1.18 3.50 0.26
N GLN A 89 0.85 4.36 -0.71
CA GLN A 89 1.15 5.80 -0.63
C GLN A 89 0.47 6.50 0.56
N LYS A 90 -0.58 5.89 1.13
CA LYS A 90 -1.19 6.37 2.38
C LYS A 90 -0.27 6.26 3.60
N TYR A 91 0.70 5.33 3.59
CA TYR A 91 1.66 5.12 4.67
C TYR A 91 2.96 5.91 4.50
N VAL A 92 3.10 6.66 3.39
CA VAL A 92 4.18 7.61 3.16
C VAL A 92 3.77 8.95 3.76
N ASN A 93 4.58 9.43 4.70
CA ASN A 93 4.42 10.74 5.35
C ASN A 93 4.96 11.86 4.43
N ASN A 94 4.62 13.11 4.74
CA ASN A 94 5.01 14.27 3.93
C ASN A 94 6.52 14.55 3.94
N ASP A 95 7.25 14.07 4.94
CA ASP A 95 8.70 14.14 5.05
C ASP A 95 9.41 13.00 4.26
N GLY A 96 8.66 12.17 3.55
CA GLY A 96 9.17 11.01 2.82
C GLY A 96 9.43 9.78 3.71
N SER A 97 9.17 9.87 5.02
CA SER A 97 9.26 8.70 5.90
C SER A 97 8.13 7.71 5.61
N TYR A 98 8.41 6.41 5.75
CA TYR A 98 7.47 5.33 5.45
C TYR A 98 7.09 4.59 6.72
N ARG A 99 5.80 4.54 7.02
CA ARG A 99 5.30 4.00 8.28
C ARG A 99 5.13 2.49 8.20
N ILE A 100 6.01 1.79 8.90
CA ILE A 100 6.06 0.33 8.96
C ILE A 100 5.46 -0.11 10.30
N CYS A 101 4.74 -1.23 10.30
CA CYS A 101 4.19 -1.76 11.55
C CYS A 101 5.24 -2.51 12.37
N LYS A 102 5.02 -2.55 13.68
CA LYS A 102 5.83 -3.32 14.64
C LYS A 102 6.01 -4.78 14.21
N ALA A 103 4.94 -5.44 13.79
CA ALA A 103 5.00 -6.83 13.33
C ALA A 103 6.00 -7.04 12.17
N TRP A 104 6.09 -6.08 11.25
CA TRP A 104 7.06 -6.13 10.16
C TRP A 104 8.48 -5.87 10.64
N CYS A 105 8.66 -4.90 11.54
CA CYS A 105 9.96 -4.66 12.18
C CYS A 105 10.48 -5.92 12.87
N GLU A 106 9.64 -6.60 13.67
CA GLU A 106 10.01 -7.84 14.36
C GLU A 106 10.32 -8.99 13.38
N LYS A 107 9.58 -9.09 12.27
CA LYS A 107 9.87 -10.05 11.20
C LYS A 107 11.24 -9.80 10.59
N ARG A 108 11.55 -8.56 10.22
CA ARG A 108 12.87 -8.20 9.70
C ARG A 108 13.96 -8.46 10.74
N LYS A 109 13.73 -8.06 11.99
CA LYS A 109 14.63 -8.29 13.12
C LYS A 109 15.06 -9.74 13.22
N SER A 110 14.07 -10.64 13.26
CA SER A 110 14.29 -12.08 13.34
C SER A 110 14.92 -12.68 12.07
N THR A 111 14.53 -12.20 10.88
CA THR A 111 15.05 -12.73 9.60
C THR A 111 16.50 -12.31 9.33
N CYS A 112 16.86 -11.08 9.72
CA CYS A 112 18.14 -10.46 9.42
C CYS A 112 19.13 -10.47 10.59
N ASN A 113 18.73 -10.93 11.78
CA ASN A 113 19.45 -10.69 13.03
C ASN A 113 19.77 -9.19 13.24
N ASP A 114 18.83 -8.33 12.85
CA ASP A 114 18.97 -6.88 12.92
C ASP A 114 18.84 -6.43 14.40
N PRO A 115 19.74 -5.62 14.97
CA PRO A 115 19.64 -5.18 16.36
C PRO A 115 18.57 -4.12 16.60
N THR A 116 17.82 -3.70 15.56
CA THR A 116 16.79 -2.66 15.65
C THR A 116 15.81 -2.89 16.80
N ASP A 117 15.54 -1.82 17.55
CA ASP A 117 14.45 -1.79 18.54
C ASP A 117 13.11 -1.48 17.84
N CYS A 118 12.19 -2.44 17.93
CA CYS A 118 10.85 -2.36 17.34
C CYS A 118 9.79 -1.84 18.31
N SER A 119 10.17 -1.47 19.54
CA SER A 119 9.25 -1.04 20.61
C SER A 119 8.39 0.17 20.21
N ASN A 120 8.99 1.12 19.50
CA ASN A 120 8.37 2.40 19.09
C ASN A 120 7.60 2.35 17.77
N TYR A 121 7.55 1.18 17.10
CA TYR A 121 6.82 1.05 15.85
C TYR A 121 5.30 0.96 16.11
N PRO A 122 4.46 1.59 15.27
CA PRO A 122 3.02 1.53 15.42
C PRO A 122 2.47 0.12 15.16
N THR A 123 1.33 -0.20 15.79
CA THR A 123 0.62 -1.47 15.58
C THR A 123 -0.54 -1.35 14.58
N THR A 124 -1.00 -0.11 14.30
CA THR A 124 -2.12 0.20 13.40
C THR A 124 -1.77 1.37 12.48
N ASP A 125 -2.53 1.53 11.39
CA ASP A 125 -2.34 2.59 10.39
C ASP A 125 -0.89 2.66 9.84
N CYS A 126 -0.34 1.49 9.55
CA CYS A 126 1.01 1.30 9.05
C CYS A 126 1.04 0.16 8.03
N TRP A 127 2.13 0.06 7.28
CA TRP A 127 2.34 -1.06 6.38
C TRP A 127 2.85 -2.29 7.13
N ASN A 128 2.12 -3.39 6.96
CA ASN A 128 2.44 -4.72 7.43
C ASN A 128 2.06 -5.63 6.27
N ASN A 129 3.02 -6.12 5.50
CA ASN A 129 2.89 -7.01 4.33
C ASN A 129 1.66 -7.95 4.26
N SER A 130 1.05 -8.35 5.38
CA SER A 130 -0.32 -8.88 5.35
C SER A 130 -1.31 -7.86 4.77
N ASN A 131 -1.66 -8.01 3.49
CA ASN A 131 -2.90 -7.53 2.86
C ASN A 131 -3.75 -6.68 3.80
N THR A 132 -3.52 -5.36 3.86
CA THR A 132 -4.38 -4.45 4.65
C THR A 132 -5.71 -4.24 3.93
N MET A 133 -6.45 -5.34 3.73
CA MET A 133 -7.90 -5.42 3.73
C MET A 133 -8.36 -5.72 5.15
N VAL A 134 -8.14 -4.80 6.08
CA VAL A 134 -8.81 -4.87 7.39
C VAL A 134 -9.34 -3.47 7.64
N LEU A 135 -10.65 -3.31 7.47
CA LEU A 135 -11.56 -2.27 8.00
C LEU A 135 -12.55 -1.64 7.02
N SER A 136 -12.49 -1.87 5.70
CA SER A 136 -13.59 -1.39 4.82
C SER A 136 -14.69 -2.42 4.56
N MET A 137 -14.45 -3.74 4.68
CA MET A 137 -15.51 -4.72 4.37
C MET A 137 -16.60 -4.82 5.44
N GLY A 138 -16.28 -4.59 6.73
CA GLY A 138 -17.26 -4.67 7.83
C GLY A 138 -18.35 -3.59 7.74
N THR A 139 -17.99 -2.38 7.32
CA THR A 139 -18.91 -1.24 7.19
C THR A 139 -19.86 -1.40 6.01
N PHE A 140 -19.42 -2.04 4.92
CA PHE A 140 -20.25 -2.28 3.73
C PHE A 140 -21.34 -3.34 3.96
N ILE A 141 -21.05 -4.39 4.73
CA ILE A 141 -22.03 -5.43 5.07
C ILE A 141 -23.15 -4.86 5.97
N LEU A 142 -22.81 -3.99 6.92
CA LEU A 142 -23.79 -3.35 7.80
C LEU A 142 -24.74 -2.42 7.02
N ILE A 143 -24.22 -1.67 6.03
CA ILE A 143 -25.06 -0.79 5.18
C ILE A 143 -26.01 -1.63 4.30
N LEU A 144 -25.52 -2.72 3.70
CA LEU A 144 -26.37 -3.61 2.87
C LEU A 144 -27.48 -4.30 3.68
N ILE A 145 -27.19 -4.75 4.90
CA ILE A 145 -28.19 -5.37 5.78
C ILE A 145 -29.25 -4.34 6.19
N SER A 146 -28.83 -3.10 6.47
CA SER A 146 -29.76 -2.02 6.85
C SER A 146 -30.71 -1.65 5.71
N ILE A 147 -30.26 -1.71 4.45
CA ILE A 147 -31.08 -1.43 3.27
C ILE A 147 -32.03 -2.60 2.93
N LEU A 148 -31.67 -3.84 3.27
CA LEU A 148 -32.52 -5.01 3.02
C LEU A 148 -33.61 -5.23 4.09
N LEU A 149 -33.42 -4.66 5.28
CA LEU A 149 -34.35 -4.78 6.42
C LEU A 149 -35.37 -3.63 6.51
N PHE A 150 -35.27 -2.62 5.63
CA PHE A 150 -36.20 -1.48 5.52
C PHE A 150 -36.76 -1.38 4.10
#